data_AF-A0A9D4VG24-F1
#
_entry.id   AF-A0A9D4VG24-F1
#
_cell.length_a   1.000
_cell.length_b   1.000
_cell.length_c   1.000
_cell.angle_alpha   90.00
_cell.angle_beta   90.00
_cell.angle_gamma   90.00
#
_symmetry.space_group_name_H-M   'P 1'
#
loop_
_entity.id
_entity.type
_entity.pdbx_description
1 polymer ?
#
loop_
_entity_poly.entity_id
_entity_poly.type
_entity_poly.pdbx_seq_one_letter_code
_entity_poly.pdbx_strand_id
1 'polypeptide(L)'
;KSHRVTRMAVSNNITAILNFIATLSSIPIIASGIWLASKPDNQCIANFRWPIVIIGILVLLVSLCGFIGAYWNKQGLLALYLFTMALLIAVLLIVLVFAFVVTRPDGSYVVPDRGYKEYGLNGASSWLRKRVTGSGSWKKIRPCLAASDVCVKLAQNYISADQFFSSHISPLQSGCCKPPTVCGYNYVSPIMWTNPVNPMADSDCNMWNNDQNQLCYNCNACKAGLLGNLRKEWRKANIILIVAVVVLIWVYVIACSAFKNAQTEDLFTRYKQGWV
;
A
#
# COMPACT_ATOMS: atom_id res chain seq x y z
N LYS A 1 46.39 -19.26 14.04
CA LYS A 1 46.07 -17.82 14.25
C LYS A 1 45.67 -17.11 12.95
N SER A 2 46.44 -17.22 11.86
CA SER A 2 46.14 -16.62 10.53
C SER A 2 44.76 -16.99 9.95
N HIS A 3 44.42 -18.28 9.87
CA HIS A 3 43.09 -18.76 9.39
C HIS A 3 41.87 -18.31 10.20
N ARG A 4 42.06 -17.85 11.45
CA ARG A 4 40.98 -17.33 12.31
C ARG A 4 40.73 -15.84 12.04
N VAL A 5 41.78 -15.10 11.68
CA VAL A 5 41.70 -13.66 11.35
C VAL A 5 41.08 -13.42 9.97
N THR A 6 41.45 -14.19 8.96
CA THR A 6 40.84 -14.12 7.61
C THR A 6 39.36 -14.53 7.61
N ARG A 7 38.95 -15.51 8.43
CA ARG A 7 37.54 -15.92 8.57
C ARG A 7 36.68 -14.88 9.31
N MET A 8 37.22 -14.24 10.34
CA MET A 8 36.53 -13.13 11.03
C MET A 8 36.31 -11.93 10.09
N ALA A 9 37.27 -11.63 9.19
CA ALA A 9 37.12 -10.58 8.19
C ALA A 9 36.02 -10.89 7.15
N VAL A 10 35.94 -12.14 6.68
CA VAL A 10 34.88 -12.58 5.73
C VAL A 10 33.50 -12.55 6.40
N SER A 11 33.39 -13.00 7.65
CA SER A 11 32.15 -12.94 8.44
C SER A 11 31.65 -11.50 8.67
N ASN A 12 32.57 -10.58 9.02
CA ASN A 12 32.22 -9.17 9.19
C ASN A 12 31.81 -8.52 7.88
N ASN A 13 32.48 -8.83 6.77
CA ASN A 13 32.11 -8.33 5.44
C ASN A 13 30.74 -8.85 4.99
N ILE A 14 30.43 -10.14 5.19
CA ILE A 14 29.11 -10.70 4.86
C ILE A 14 28.02 -10.03 5.70
N THR A 15 28.25 -9.86 7.00
CA THR A 15 27.28 -9.20 7.90
C THR A 15 27.05 -7.74 7.51
N ALA A 16 28.12 -7.03 7.14
CA ALA A 16 28.03 -5.65 6.65
C ALA A 16 27.25 -5.56 5.33
N ILE A 17 27.49 -6.48 4.38
CA ILE A 17 26.77 -6.54 3.10
C ILE A 17 25.28 -6.86 3.32
N LEU A 18 24.96 -7.84 4.18
CA LEU A 18 23.57 -8.21 4.48
C LEU A 18 22.80 -7.05 5.13
N ASN A 19 23.42 -6.33 6.07
CA ASN A 19 22.81 -5.15 6.67
C ASN A 19 22.68 -4.00 5.66
N PHE A 20 23.64 -3.81 4.75
CA PHE A 20 23.53 -2.83 3.68
C PHE A 20 22.36 -3.13 2.73
N ILE A 21 22.17 -4.39 2.34
CA ILE A 21 21.03 -4.84 1.54
C ILE A 21 19.71 -4.61 2.29
N ALA A 22 19.65 -4.94 3.59
CA ALA A 22 18.48 -4.70 4.42
C ALA A 22 18.14 -3.21 4.50
N THR A 23 19.12 -2.34 4.69
CA THR A 23 18.94 -0.88 4.67
C THR A 23 18.44 -0.39 3.32
N LEU A 24 19.02 -0.87 2.22
CA LEU A 24 18.55 -0.52 0.88
C LEU A 24 17.09 -0.93 0.65
N SER A 25 16.67 -2.08 1.17
CA SER A 25 15.27 -2.53 1.07
C SER A 25 14.28 -1.64 1.84
N SER A 26 14.73 -0.92 2.87
CA SER A 26 13.90 0.02 3.62
C SER A 26 13.54 1.27 2.81
N ILE A 27 14.41 1.69 1.88
CA ILE A 27 14.23 2.92 1.11
C ILE A 27 12.98 2.83 0.21
N PRO A 28 12.78 1.78 -0.62
CA PRO A 28 11.53 1.61 -1.37
C PRO A 28 10.28 1.51 -0.49
N ILE A 29 10.37 0.88 0.69
CA ILE A 29 9.23 0.77 1.62
C ILE A 29 8.83 2.17 2.10
N ILE A 30 9.78 2.95 2.62
CA ILE A 30 9.53 4.31 3.10
C ILE A 30 9.05 5.21 1.96
N ALA A 31 9.71 5.15 0.80
CA ALA A 31 9.33 5.92 -0.38
C ALA A 31 7.92 5.58 -0.85
N SER A 32 7.53 4.30 -0.86
CA SER A 32 6.17 3.87 -1.20
C SER A 32 5.13 4.39 -0.20
N GLY A 33 5.47 4.41 1.09
CA GLY A 33 4.63 4.98 2.14
C GLY A 33 4.42 6.49 1.97
N ILE A 34 5.49 7.24 1.68
CA ILE A 34 5.43 8.68 1.41
C ILE A 34 4.68 8.97 0.11
N TRP A 35 4.93 8.21 -0.95
CA TRP A 35 4.23 8.34 -2.23
C TRP A 35 2.74 8.06 -2.09
N LEU A 36 2.36 7.02 -1.33
CA LEU A 36 0.97 6.73 -1.05
C LEU A 36 0.33 7.87 -0.26
N ALA A 37 1.06 8.42 0.72
CA ALA A 37 0.63 9.55 1.52
C ALA A 37 0.45 10.86 0.76
N SER A 38 1.22 11.06 -0.32
CA SER A 38 1.16 12.27 -1.13
C SER A 38 0.02 12.27 -2.15
N LYS A 39 -0.65 11.11 -2.37
CA LYS A 39 -1.81 11.04 -3.27
C LYS A 39 -2.99 11.86 -2.73
N PRO A 40 -3.63 12.69 -3.58
CA PRO A 40 -4.63 13.66 -3.13
C PRO A 40 -5.83 13.03 -2.42
N ASP A 41 -6.26 11.85 -2.86
CA ASP A 41 -7.34 11.09 -2.24
C ASP A 41 -6.94 10.44 -0.90
N ASN A 42 -5.67 10.02 -0.76
CA ASN A 42 -5.12 9.54 0.50
C ASN A 42 -4.89 10.67 1.52
N GLN A 43 -4.58 11.88 1.07
CA GLN A 43 -4.46 13.06 1.93
C GLN A 43 -5.78 13.35 2.65
N CYS A 44 -6.92 13.14 1.97
CA CYS A 44 -8.25 13.27 2.56
C CYS A 44 -8.54 12.23 3.66
N ILE A 45 -7.77 11.14 3.72
CA ILE A 45 -7.94 10.06 4.69
C ILE A 45 -6.71 9.99 5.60
N ALA A 46 -6.65 10.92 6.57
CA ALA A 46 -5.53 11.10 7.50
C ALA A 46 -5.09 9.82 8.26
N ASN A 47 -5.95 8.81 8.34
CA ASN A 47 -5.76 7.67 9.23
C ASN A 47 -4.94 6.50 8.64
N PHE A 48 -4.68 6.48 7.33
CA PHE A 48 -4.01 5.34 6.67
C PHE A 48 -2.54 5.58 6.32
N ARG A 49 -2.08 6.84 6.38
CA ARG A 49 -0.69 7.22 6.12
C ARG A 49 0.29 6.65 7.16
N TRP A 50 -0.07 6.73 8.43
CA TRP A 50 0.84 6.46 9.55
C TRP A 50 1.29 5.00 9.68
N PRO A 51 0.43 3.98 9.53
CA PRO A 51 0.84 2.59 9.70
C PRO A 51 2.01 2.17 8.79
N ILE A 52 1.98 2.54 7.50
CA ILE A 52 3.03 2.15 6.53
C ILE A 52 4.34 2.90 6.80
N VAL A 53 4.27 4.18 7.13
CA VAL A 53 5.45 4.99 7.48
C VAL A 53 6.11 4.48 8.76
N ILE A 54 5.32 4.15 9.79
CA ILE A 54 5.82 3.58 11.05
C ILE A 54 6.54 2.25 10.78
N ILE A 55 5.96 1.38 9.94
CA ILE A 55 6.60 0.11 9.55
C ILE A 55 7.95 0.37 8.85
N GLY A 56 8.00 1.31 7.91
CA GLY A 56 9.26 1.68 7.24
C GLY A 56 10.33 2.17 8.21
N ILE A 57 9.95 2.98 9.20
CA ILE A 57 10.87 3.46 10.25
C ILE A 57 11.36 2.29 11.12
N LEU A 58 10.49 1.35 11.48
CA LEU A 58 10.90 0.16 12.25
C LEU A 58 11.91 -0.69 11.48
N VAL A 59 11.73 -0.90 10.17
CA VAL A 59 12.70 -1.60 9.31
C VAL A 59 14.05 -0.87 9.33
N LEU A 60 14.03 0.46 9.22
CA LEU A 60 15.25 1.28 9.25
C LEU A 60 15.97 1.17 10.60
N LEU A 61 15.26 1.28 11.72
CA LEU A 61 15.86 1.14 13.05
C LEU A 61 16.50 -0.23 13.27
N VAL A 62 15.81 -1.31 12.86
CA VAL A 62 16.36 -2.68 12.96
C VAL A 62 17.62 -2.83 12.10
N SER A 63 17.64 -2.27 10.90
CA SER A 63 18.83 -2.29 10.04
C SER A 63 20.03 -1.56 10.65
N LEU A 64 19.81 -0.40 11.29
CA LEU A 64 20.86 0.35 11.99
C LEU A 64 21.41 -0.40 13.22
N CYS A 65 20.54 -1.05 13.99
CA CYS A 65 20.97 -1.92 15.08
C CYS A 65 21.84 -3.09 14.59
N GLY A 66 21.60 -3.58 13.36
CA GLY A 66 22.45 -4.58 12.70
C GLY A 66 23.89 -4.13 12.49
N PHE A 67 24.10 -2.86 12.09
CA PHE A 67 25.45 -2.28 11.93
C PHE A 67 26.20 -2.17 13.26
N ILE A 68 25.52 -1.72 14.32
CA ILE A 68 26.09 -1.64 15.68
C ILE A 68 26.41 -3.05 16.20
N GLY A 69 25.53 -4.01 15.90
CA GLY A 69 25.67 -5.43 16.24
C GLY A 69 26.95 -6.07 15.71
N ALA A 70 27.31 -5.75 14.47
CA ALA A 70 28.51 -6.28 13.80
C ALA A 70 29.82 -5.80 14.44
N TYR A 71 29.82 -4.64 15.12
CA TYR A 71 31.04 -4.06 15.69
C TYR A 71 31.45 -4.71 17.02
N TRP A 72 30.49 -5.24 17.79
CA TRP A 72 30.74 -5.71 19.16
C TRP A 72 30.99 -7.22 19.30
N ASN A 73 30.93 -7.98 18.19
CA ASN A 73 31.24 -9.42 18.07
C ASN A 73 30.78 -10.31 19.25
N LYS A 74 29.64 -9.98 19.87
CA LYS A 74 29.05 -10.77 20.96
C LYS A 74 27.98 -11.68 20.40
N GLN A 75 28.11 -12.99 20.63
CA GLN A 75 27.14 -14.00 20.18
C GLN A 75 25.69 -13.67 20.59
N GLY A 76 25.48 -13.09 21.78
CA GLY A 76 24.15 -12.66 22.23
C GLY A 76 23.54 -11.53 21.41
N LEU A 77 24.35 -10.60 20.89
CA LEU A 77 23.88 -9.47 20.09
C LEU A 77 23.46 -9.93 18.68
N LEU A 78 24.18 -10.91 18.12
CA LEU A 78 23.82 -11.56 16.85
C LEU A 78 22.53 -12.39 16.98
N ALA A 79 22.34 -13.09 18.11
CA ALA A 79 21.10 -13.80 18.41
C ALA A 79 19.90 -12.85 18.56
N LEU A 80 20.09 -11.72 19.26
CA LEU A 80 19.08 -10.67 19.38
C LEU A 80 18.71 -10.08 18.01
N TYR A 81 19.69 -9.84 17.15
CA TYR A 81 19.47 -9.37 15.78
C TYR A 81 18.64 -10.37 14.95
N LEU A 82 18.94 -11.67 15.01
CA LEU A 82 18.14 -12.68 14.31
C LEU A 82 16.70 -12.74 14.85
N PHE A 83 16.52 -12.61 16.16
CA PHE A 83 15.18 -12.58 16.76
C PHE A 83 14.37 -11.35 16.31
N THR A 84 14.98 -10.16 16.33
CA THR A 84 14.30 -8.93 15.89
C THR A 84 13.99 -8.94 14.40
N MET A 85 14.89 -9.48 13.56
CA MET A 85 14.65 -9.68 12.13
C MET A 85 13.50 -10.66 11.85
N ALA A 86 13.41 -11.76 12.60
CA ALA A 86 12.32 -12.71 12.47
C ALA A 86 10.97 -12.07 12.84
N LEU A 87 10.93 -11.30 13.93
CA LEU A 87 9.73 -10.56 14.34
C LEU A 87 9.30 -9.54 13.28
N LEU A 88 10.27 -8.80 12.72
CA LEU A 88 10.02 -7.85 11.64
C LEU A 88 9.39 -8.54 10.43
N ILE A 89 9.97 -9.65 9.95
CA ILE A 89 9.43 -10.41 8.81
C ILE A 89 8.01 -10.90 9.12
N ALA A 90 7.75 -11.41 10.33
CA ALA A 90 6.42 -11.84 10.73
C ALA A 90 5.40 -10.69 10.70
N VAL A 91 5.75 -9.51 11.22
CA VAL A 91 4.90 -8.31 11.16
C VAL A 91 4.62 -7.90 9.72
N LEU A 92 5.64 -7.88 8.85
CA LEU A 92 5.47 -7.55 7.43
C LEU A 92 4.55 -8.54 6.71
N LEU A 93 4.68 -9.84 6.99
CA LEU A 93 3.80 -10.88 6.45
C LEU A 93 2.35 -10.70 6.91
N ILE A 94 2.12 -10.39 8.19
CA ILE A 94 0.78 -10.09 8.72
C ILE A 94 0.16 -8.90 7.98
N VAL A 95 0.94 -7.82 7.79
CA VAL A 95 0.50 -6.63 7.06
C VAL A 95 0.20 -6.96 5.59
N LEU A 96 1.03 -7.76 4.93
CA LEU A 96 0.79 -8.22 3.56
C LEU A 96 -0.52 -9.02 3.45
N VAL A 97 -0.76 -9.97 4.34
CA VAL A 97 -1.98 -10.78 4.36
C VAL A 97 -3.20 -9.89 4.60
N PHE A 98 -3.12 -9.00 5.59
CA PHE A 98 -4.20 -8.05 5.88
C PHE A 98 -4.49 -7.14 4.68
N ALA A 99 -3.47 -6.53 4.09
CA ALA A 99 -3.60 -5.68 2.92
C ALA A 99 -4.24 -6.44 1.75
N PHE A 100 -3.83 -7.69 1.53
CA PHE A 100 -4.41 -8.53 0.49
C PHE A 100 -5.89 -8.83 0.76
N VAL A 101 -6.27 -9.25 1.96
CA VAL A 101 -7.67 -9.53 2.33
C VAL A 101 -8.55 -8.29 2.13
N VAL A 102 -8.10 -7.12 2.58
CA VAL A 102 -8.86 -5.86 2.47
C VAL A 102 -8.94 -5.37 1.02
N THR A 103 -7.96 -5.68 0.19
CA THR A 103 -7.87 -5.26 -1.23
C THR A 103 -8.19 -6.37 -2.24
N ARG A 104 -8.81 -7.48 -1.82
CA ARG A 104 -9.32 -8.56 -2.69
C ARG A 104 -10.67 -8.24 -3.36
N PRO A 105 -11.72 -7.77 -2.65
CA PRO A 105 -13.04 -7.51 -3.25
C PRO A 105 -13.10 -6.13 -3.95
N ASP A 106 -13.20 -6.12 -5.28
CA ASP A 106 -13.08 -4.90 -6.12
C ASP A 106 -14.40 -4.15 -6.26
N GLY A 107 -15.52 -4.88 -6.26
CA GLY A 107 -16.84 -4.31 -6.51
C GLY A 107 -16.95 -3.63 -7.87
N SER A 108 -16.02 -3.92 -8.80
CA SER A 108 -16.00 -3.32 -10.12
C SER A 108 -16.95 -4.09 -11.04
N TYR A 109 -17.72 -3.38 -11.83
CA TYR A 109 -18.54 -3.97 -12.88
C TYR A 109 -18.36 -3.21 -14.17
N VAL A 110 -18.45 -3.94 -15.27
CA VAL A 110 -18.32 -3.40 -16.62
C VAL A 110 -19.66 -2.80 -17.03
N VAL A 111 -19.61 -1.62 -17.62
CA VAL A 111 -20.79 -0.98 -18.21
C VAL A 111 -20.78 -1.27 -19.72
N PRO A 112 -21.89 -1.72 -20.31
CA PRO A 112 -21.97 -1.95 -21.76
C PRO A 112 -21.53 -0.71 -22.56
N ASP A 113 -20.77 -0.92 -23.63
CA ASP A 113 -20.28 0.12 -24.54
C ASP A 113 -19.45 1.24 -23.89
N ARG A 114 -18.87 0.99 -22.71
CA ARG A 114 -17.95 1.93 -22.02
C ARG A 114 -16.56 1.30 -21.84
N GLY A 115 -15.53 2.10 -22.06
CA GLY A 115 -14.12 1.78 -21.79
C GLY A 115 -13.73 1.89 -20.31
N TYR A 116 -14.67 2.28 -19.44
CA TYR A 116 -14.47 2.38 -18.00
C TYR A 116 -15.36 1.43 -17.20
N LYS A 117 -14.96 1.19 -15.95
CA LYS A 117 -15.71 0.38 -14.99
C LYS A 117 -16.36 1.27 -13.94
N GLU A 118 -17.53 0.88 -13.49
CA GLU A 118 -18.19 1.46 -12.33
C GLU A 118 -18.00 0.57 -11.11
N TYR A 119 -18.22 1.14 -9.92
CA TYR A 119 -17.91 0.48 -8.65
C TYR A 119 -19.14 0.49 -7.75
N GLY A 120 -19.54 -0.69 -7.29
CA GLY A 120 -20.63 -0.87 -6.34
C GLY A 120 -20.12 -0.87 -4.91
N LEU A 121 -20.77 -0.10 -4.03
CA LEU A 121 -20.37 0.01 -2.62
C LEU A 121 -20.44 -1.34 -1.87
N ASN A 122 -21.38 -2.20 -2.25
CA ASN A 122 -21.56 -3.53 -1.65
C ASN A 122 -20.47 -4.54 -2.03
N GLY A 123 -19.77 -4.30 -3.14
CA GLY A 123 -18.67 -5.16 -3.57
C GLY A 123 -17.32 -4.83 -2.93
N ALA A 124 -17.25 -3.81 -2.06
CA ALA A 124 -16.04 -3.46 -1.33
C ALA A 124 -15.91 -4.25 -0.01
N SER A 125 -14.69 -4.36 0.53
CA SER A 125 -14.47 -5.07 1.80
C SER A 125 -15.22 -4.39 2.95
N SER A 126 -15.85 -5.19 3.81
CA SER A 126 -16.64 -4.70 4.94
C SER A 126 -15.83 -3.77 5.86
N TRP A 127 -14.55 -4.11 6.06
CA TRP A 127 -13.61 -3.33 6.85
C TRP A 127 -13.31 -1.96 6.23
N LEU A 128 -12.94 -1.93 4.94
CA LEU A 128 -12.58 -0.68 4.26
C LEU A 128 -13.80 0.23 4.09
N ARG A 129 -14.95 -0.38 3.74
CA ARG A 129 -16.24 0.30 3.66
C ARG A 129 -16.56 0.99 4.98
N LYS A 130 -16.59 0.26 6.10
CA LYS A 130 -16.91 0.82 7.42
C LYS A 130 -15.98 1.96 7.81
N ARG A 131 -14.70 1.88 7.45
CA ARG A 131 -13.70 2.91 7.79
C ARG A 131 -13.91 4.22 7.01
N VAL A 132 -14.26 4.12 5.73
CA VAL A 132 -14.44 5.27 4.82
C VAL A 132 -15.84 5.85 4.89
N THR A 133 -16.88 4.99 4.91
CA THR A 133 -18.29 5.41 4.85
C THR A 133 -18.90 5.70 6.21
N GLY A 134 -18.15 5.56 7.31
CA GLY A 134 -18.61 5.99 8.63
C GLY A 134 -19.02 7.46 8.59
N SER A 135 -20.20 7.78 9.13
CA SER A 135 -20.82 9.12 9.00
C SER A 135 -19.90 10.27 9.46
N GLY A 136 -19.11 10.05 10.52
CA GLY A 136 -18.11 11.01 10.98
C GLY A 136 -16.86 11.11 10.09
N SER A 137 -16.43 10.01 9.47
CA SER A 137 -15.28 9.98 8.56
C SER A 137 -15.63 10.67 7.23
N TRP A 138 -16.77 10.34 6.64
CA TRP A 138 -17.17 10.87 5.33
C TRP A 138 -17.38 12.38 5.36
N LYS A 139 -17.90 12.93 6.47
CA LYS A 139 -18.04 14.38 6.67
C LYS A 139 -16.71 15.14 6.54
N LYS A 140 -15.58 14.50 6.86
CA LYS A 140 -14.23 15.09 6.70
C LYS A 140 -13.64 14.85 5.31
N ILE A 141 -13.91 13.70 4.71
CA ILE A 141 -13.39 13.30 3.40
C ILE A 141 -14.06 14.09 2.27
N ARG A 142 -15.38 14.25 2.32
CA ARG A 142 -16.18 14.91 1.28
C ARG A 142 -15.66 16.30 0.87
N PRO A 143 -15.48 17.27 1.78
CA PRO A 143 -14.99 18.60 1.40
C PRO A 143 -13.56 18.56 0.83
N CYS A 144 -12.71 17.64 1.30
CA CYS A 144 -11.37 17.46 0.76
C CYS A 144 -11.39 16.92 -0.69
N LEU A 145 -12.30 15.99 -1.00
CA LEU A 145 -12.50 15.51 -2.37
C LEU A 145 -13.07 16.61 -3.27
N ALA A 146 -14.01 17.42 -2.78
CA ALA A 146 -14.57 18.54 -3.52
C ALA A 146 -13.52 19.61 -3.85
N ALA A 147 -12.59 19.86 -2.93
CA ALA A 147 -11.46 20.77 -3.16
C ALA A 147 -10.35 20.17 -4.05
N SER A 148 -10.44 18.90 -4.44
CA SER A 148 -9.42 18.24 -5.25
C SER A 148 -9.64 18.47 -6.74
N ASP A 149 -8.57 18.62 -7.51
CA ASP A 149 -8.64 18.83 -8.97
C ASP A 149 -9.03 17.56 -9.76
N VAL A 150 -9.50 16.49 -9.12
CA VAL A 150 -9.75 15.20 -9.80
C VAL A 150 -10.81 15.33 -10.88
N CYS A 151 -11.93 15.99 -10.57
CA CYS A 151 -13.01 16.21 -11.52
C CYS A 151 -12.72 17.35 -12.51
N VAL A 152 -11.98 18.37 -12.09
CA VAL A 152 -11.51 19.44 -12.97
C VAL A 152 -10.60 18.87 -14.06
N LYS A 153 -9.64 18.02 -13.69
CA LYS A 153 -8.76 17.32 -14.64
C LYS A 153 -9.52 16.39 -15.58
N LEU A 154 -10.62 15.79 -15.12
CA LEU A 154 -11.47 14.98 -15.99
C LEU A 154 -12.15 15.84 -17.06
N ALA A 155 -12.70 16.99 -16.66
CA ALA A 155 -13.33 17.93 -17.59
C ALA A 155 -12.34 18.50 -18.61
N GLN A 156 -11.08 18.72 -18.22
CA GLN A 156 -10.04 19.27 -19.09
C GLN A 156 -9.42 18.22 -20.04
N ASN A 157 -9.22 16.99 -19.57
CA ASN A 157 -8.50 15.96 -20.33
C ASN A 157 -9.38 15.25 -21.37
N TYR A 158 -10.70 15.31 -21.24
CA TYR A 158 -11.64 14.62 -22.13
C TYR A 158 -12.62 15.61 -22.73
N ILE A 159 -12.37 16.04 -23.96
CA ILE A 159 -13.13 17.11 -24.62
C ILE A 159 -14.33 16.53 -25.38
N SER A 160 -14.14 15.39 -26.07
CA SER A 160 -15.21 14.75 -26.85
C SER A 160 -15.87 13.59 -26.13
N ALA A 161 -17.14 13.32 -26.49
CA ALA A 161 -17.92 12.21 -25.96
C ALA A 161 -17.26 10.85 -26.26
N ASP A 162 -16.77 10.64 -27.48
CA ASP A 162 -16.13 9.38 -27.88
C ASP A 162 -14.85 9.12 -27.09
N GLN A 163 -14.04 10.16 -26.86
CA GLN A 163 -12.85 10.06 -26.02
C GLN A 163 -13.23 9.71 -24.59
N PHE A 164 -14.24 10.39 -24.03
CA PHE A 164 -14.69 10.11 -22.67
C PHE A 164 -15.18 8.67 -22.52
N PHE A 165 -16.03 8.19 -23.43
CA PHE A 165 -16.63 6.85 -23.34
C PHE A 165 -15.69 5.71 -23.69
N SER A 166 -14.69 5.92 -24.54
CA SER A 166 -13.66 4.91 -24.85
C SER A 166 -12.49 4.90 -23.86
N SER A 167 -12.34 5.95 -23.05
CA SER A 167 -11.21 6.08 -22.14
C SER A 167 -11.36 5.29 -20.84
N HIS A 168 -10.21 4.89 -20.29
CA HIS A 168 -10.11 4.26 -18.98
C HIS A 168 -9.95 5.33 -17.89
N ILE A 169 -11.06 5.90 -17.42
CA ILE A 169 -11.05 6.86 -16.31
C ILE A 169 -10.78 6.17 -14.97
N SER A 170 -10.25 6.92 -13.99
CA SER A 170 -9.97 6.37 -12.66
C SER A 170 -11.26 6.02 -11.91
N PRO A 171 -11.21 5.09 -10.93
CA PRO A 171 -12.37 4.73 -10.11
C PRO A 171 -13.01 5.95 -9.45
N LEU A 172 -12.19 6.88 -8.95
CA LEU A 172 -12.63 8.11 -8.32
C LEU A 172 -13.36 9.04 -9.31
N GLN A 173 -12.83 9.17 -10.53
CA GLN A 173 -13.47 9.94 -11.60
C GLN A 173 -14.82 9.35 -11.99
N SER A 174 -14.89 8.03 -12.18
CA SER A 174 -16.13 7.33 -12.56
C SER A 174 -17.23 7.39 -11.50
N GLY A 175 -16.86 7.51 -10.22
CA GLY A 175 -17.79 7.48 -9.09
C GLY A 175 -18.21 8.86 -8.57
N CYS A 176 -17.33 9.86 -8.61
CA CYS A 176 -17.59 11.19 -8.03
C CYS A 176 -17.91 12.26 -9.07
N CYS A 177 -17.32 12.16 -10.27
CA CYS A 177 -17.35 13.25 -11.26
C CYS A 177 -18.43 13.07 -12.34
N LYS A 178 -19.16 11.96 -12.32
CA LYS A 178 -20.27 11.69 -13.25
C LYS A 178 -21.40 10.97 -12.49
N PRO A 179 -22.65 11.01 -12.98
CA PRO A 179 -23.73 10.21 -12.41
C PRO A 179 -23.54 8.70 -12.71
N PRO A 180 -24.23 7.81 -11.97
CA PRO A 180 -24.30 6.39 -12.31
C PRO A 180 -24.95 6.18 -13.69
N THR A 181 -24.42 5.26 -14.49
CA THR A 181 -24.96 5.03 -15.85
C THR A 181 -26.41 4.51 -15.83
N VAL A 182 -26.78 3.77 -14.78
CA VAL A 182 -28.14 3.24 -14.58
C VAL A 182 -29.23 4.31 -14.50
N CYS A 183 -28.87 5.55 -14.16
CA CYS A 183 -29.81 6.67 -14.09
C CYS A 183 -30.23 7.18 -15.48
N GLY A 184 -29.43 6.87 -16.52
CA GLY A 184 -29.72 7.27 -17.90
C GLY A 184 -29.72 8.78 -18.13
N TYR A 185 -28.75 9.51 -17.58
CA TYR A 185 -28.61 10.94 -17.88
C TYR A 185 -28.10 11.18 -19.31
N ASN A 186 -28.52 12.29 -19.90
CA ASN A 186 -27.99 12.77 -21.18
C ASN A 186 -26.63 13.44 -20.98
N TYR A 187 -25.66 13.04 -21.81
CA TYR A 187 -24.30 13.58 -21.78
C TYR A 187 -24.26 14.99 -22.38
N VAL A 188 -23.68 15.95 -21.65
CA VAL A 188 -23.36 17.29 -22.18
C VAL A 188 -21.85 17.50 -22.16
N SER A 189 -21.21 17.20 -21.04
CA SER A 189 -19.75 17.21 -20.88
C SER A 189 -19.33 16.19 -19.82
N PRO A 190 -18.03 15.92 -19.59
CA PRO A 190 -17.59 14.88 -18.65
C PRO A 190 -18.17 15.01 -17.24
N ILE A 191 -18.44 16.25 -16.81
CA ILE A 191 -18.98 16.58 -15.48
C ILE A 191 -20.37 17.22 -15.53
N MET A 192 -20.99 17.36 -16.71
CA MET A 192 -22.31 17.98 -16.88
C MET A 192 -23.26 17.01 -17.56
N TRP A 193 -24.38 16.74 -16.89
CA TRP A 193 -25.35 15.73 -17.31
C TRP A 193 -26.77 16.23 -17.03
N THR A 194 -27.70 15.99 -17.97
CA THR A 194 -29.07 16.54 -17.88
C THR A 194 -30.14 15.46 -18.05
N ASN A 195 -31.28 15.66 -17.40
CA ASN A 195 -32.51 14.86 -17.55
C ASN A 195 -32.30 13.33 -17.43
N PRO A 196 -32.39 12.74 -16.22
CA PRO A 196 -32.31 11.29 -16.06
C PRO A 196 -33.53 10.61 -16.68
N VAL A 197 -33.30 9.58 -17.49
CA VAL A 197 -34.36 8.70 -18.01
C VAL A 197 -34.93 7.81 -16.91
N ASN A 198 -34.12 7.42 -15.92
CA ASN A 198 -34.55 6.57 -14.81
C ASN A 198 -34.07 7.10 -13.44
N PRO A 199 -34.70 8.17 -12.92
CA PRO A 199 -34.30 8.78 -11.64
C PRO A 199 -34.54 7.89 -10.41
N MET A 200 -35.29 6.79 -10.55
CA MET A 200 -35.57 5.85 -9.46
C MET A 200 -34.72 4.57 -9.53
N ALA A 201 -33.80 4.45 -10.51
CA ALA A 201 -32.95 3.28 -10.66
C ALA A 201 -32.01 3.06 -9.46
N ASP A 202 -31.48 4.16 -8.92
CA ASP A 202 -30.58 4.17 -7.77
C ASP A 202 -30.86 5.41 -6.92
N SER A 203 -30.66 5.29 -5.61
CA SER A 203 -30.67 6.42 -4.67
C SER A 203 -29.71 7.55 -5.07
N ASP A 204 -28.60 7.21 -5.74
CA ASP A 204 -27.57 8.15 -6.19
C ASP A 204 -28.05 9.02 -7.35
N CYS A 205 -29.07 8.60 -8.12
CA CYS A 205 -29.58 9.37 -9.25
C CYS A 205 -30.09 10.75 -8.79
N ASN A 206 -30.88 10.79 -7.72
CA ASN A 206 -31.42 12.05 -7.20
C ASN A 206 -30.39 12.87 -6.41
N MET A 207 -29.20 12.31 -6.13
CA MET A 207 -28.11 13.00 -5.42
C MET A 207 -27.11 13.66 -6.36
N TRP A 208 -27.17 13.38 -7.68
CA TRP A 208 -26.31 14.03 -8.66
C TRP A 208 -26.61 15.53 -8.77
N ASN A 209 -25.56 16.36 -8.81
CA ASN A 209 -25.66 17.79 -9.06
C ASN A 209 -24.58 18.21 -10.08
N ASN A 210 -24.89 19.18 -10.94
CA ASN A 210 -23.96 19.74 -11.92
C ASN A 210 -23.06 20.85 -11.33
N ASP A 211 -23.31 21.29 -10.09
CA ASP A 211 -22.40 22.18 -9.36
C ASP A 211 -21.08 21.45 -9.07
N GLN A 212 -19.96 22.05 -9.51
CA GLN A 212 -18.61 21.52 -9.37
C GLN A 212 -18.20 21.24 -7.92
N ASN A 213 -18.78 21.97 -6.96
CA ASN A 213 -18.50 21.80 -5.53
C ASN A 213 -19.35 20.70 -4.88
N GLN A 214 -20.40 20.22 -5.56
CA GLN A 214 -21.33 19.23 -5.02
C GLN A 214 -21.23 17.88 -5.73
N LEU A 215 -21.24 17.88 -7.07
CA LEU A 215 -21.17 16.70 -7.94
C LEU A 215 -21.88 15.48 -7.35
N CYS A 216 -21.27 14.28 -7.45
CA CYS A 216 -21.73 13.09 -6.74
C CYS A 216 -20.96 12.85 -5.44
N TYR A 217 -20.40 13.89 -4.79
CA TYR A 217 -19.53 13.68 -3.61
C TYR A 217 -20.26 13.09 -2.40
N ASN A 218 -21.59 13.04 -2.39
CA ASN A 218 -22.37 12.37 -1.34
C ASN A 218 -22.89 10.98 -1.73
N CYS A 219 -22.75 10.60 -3.00
CA CYS A 219 -23.25 9.35 -3.56
C CYS A 219 -22.50 8.12 -3.04
N ASN A 220 -23.16 6.98 -3.07
CA ASN A 220 -22.53 5.68 -2.80
C ASN A 220 -21.55 5.29 -3.91
N ALA A 221 -21.81 5.69 -5.15
CA ALA A 221 -20.90 5.58 -6.29
C ALA A 221 -19.57 6.29 -6.03
N CYS A 222 -19.58 7.50 -5.43
CA CYS A 222 -18.35 8.22 -5.10
C CYS A 222 -17.57 7.54 -3.96
N LYS A 223 -18.27 7.06 -2.93
CA LYS A 223 -17.65 6.25 -1.86
C LYS A 223 -17.01 4.99 -2.42
N ALA A 224 -17.70 4.30 -3.33
CA ALA A 224 -17.20 3.11 -4.00
C ALA A 224 -16.00 3.42 -4.92
N GLY A 225 -16.06 4.53 -5.66
CA GLY A 225 -14.97 5.03 -6.49
C GLY A 225 -13.71 5.36 -5.68
N LEU A 226 -13.87 6.00 -4.51
CA LEU A 226 -12.76 6.22 -3.59
C LEU A 226 -12.17 4.88 -3.11
N LEU A 227 -12.99 3.94 -2.66
CA LEU A 227 -12.54 2.62 -2.21
C LEU A 227 -11.77 1.88 -3.32
N GLY A 228 -12.26 1.95 -4.56
CA GLY A 228 -11.59 1.39 -5.73
C GLY A 228 -10.24 2.04 -6.02
N ASN A 229 -10.15 3.37 -5.90
CA ASN A 229 -8.91 4.11 -6.11
C ASN A 229 -7.87 3.77 -5.04
N LEU A 230 -8.26 3.82 -3.77
CA LEU A 230 -7.42 3.43 -2.63
C LEU A 230 -6.87 2.02 -2.83
N ARG A 231 -7.73 1.05 -3.13
CA ARG A 231 -7.34 -0.33 -3.39
C ARG A 231 -6.29 -0.44 -4.51
N LYS A 232 -6.46 0.29 -5.62
CA LYS A 232 -5.52 0.27 -6.75
C LYS A 232 -4.14 0.78 -6.33
N GLU A 233 -4.09 1.89 -5.61
CA GLU A 233 -2.83 2.47 -5.13
C GLU A 233 -2.19 1.60 -4.04
N TRP A 234 -2.99 0.99 -3.16
CA TRP A 234 -2.52 0.05 -2.14
C TRP A 234 -1.93 -1.21 -2.75
N ARG A 235 -2.53 -1.75 -3.82
CA ARG A 235 -1.96 -2.91 -4.54
C ARG A 235 -0.58 -2.59 -5.11
N LYS A 236 -0.36 -1.39 -5.65
CA LYS A 236 0.95 -0.96 -6.13
C LYS A 236 1.98 -0.91 -4.99
N ALA A 237 1.62 -0.31 -3.86
CA ALA A 237 2.49 -0.30 -2.67
C ALA A 237 2.74 -1.73 -2.13
N ASN A 238 1.73 -2.59 -2.15
CA ASN A 238 1.83 -3.98 -1.70
C ASN A 238 2.79 -4.81 -2.57
N ILE A 239 2.86 -4.55 -3.88
CA ILE A 239 3.85 -5.19 -4.77
C ILE A 239 5.28 -4.86 -4.31
N ILE A 240 5.55 -3.59 -4.00
CA ILE A 240 6.87 -3.15 -3.48
C ILE A 240 7.16 -3.87 -2.14
N LEU A 241 6.18 -3.95 -1.27
CA LEU A 241 6.30 -4.61 0.03
C LEU A 241 6.60 -6.11 -0.11
N ILE A 242 5.96 -6.81 -1.07
CA ILE A 242 6.23 -8.22 -1.37
C ILE A 242 7.70 -8.41 -1.77
N VAL A 243 8.19 -7.59 -2.70
CA VAL A 243 9.59 -7.67 -3.15
C VAL A 243 10.56 -7.47 -1.98
N ALA A 244 10.28 -6.48 -1.12
CA ALA A 244 11.13 -6.22 0.04
C ALA A 244 11.11 -7.38 1.06
N VAL A 245 9.95 -7.98 1.33
CA VAL A 245 9.85 -9.15 2.23
C VAL A 245 10.61 -10.34 1.67
N VAL A 246 10.55 -10.60 0.36
CA VAL A 246 11.34 -11.67 -0.27
C VAL A 246 12.84 -11.43 -0.04
N VAL A 247 13.33 -10.21 -0.27
CA VAL A 247 14.74 -9.85 -0.02
C VAL A 247 15.10 -10.04 1.46
N LEU A 248 14.26 -9.60 2.39
CA LEU A 248 14.50 -9.75 3.83
C LEU A 248 14.53 -11.23 4.27
N ILE A 249 13.68 -12.08 3.70
CA ILE A 249 13.71 -13.53 3.96
C ILE A 249 15.02 -14.14 3.45
N TRP A 250 15.46 -13.78 2.25
CA TRP A 250 16.75 -14.23 1.71
C TRP A 250 17.92 -13.82 2.62
N VAL A 251 17.96 -12.55 3.03
CA VAL A 251 18.97 -12.03 3.97
C VAL A 251 18.92 -12.78 5.30
N TYR A 252 17.72 -13.04 5.83
CA TYR A 252 17.53 -13.77 7.09
C TYR A 252 18.04 -15.21 7.02
N VAL A 253 17.76 -15.93 5.92
CA VAL A 253 18.25 -17.31 5.73
C VAL A 253 19.78 -17.34 5.71
N ILE A 254 20.43 -16.41 5.00
CA ILE A 254 21.89 -16.31 4.97
C ILE A 254 22.43 -15.99 6.38
N ALA A 255 21.83 -15.02 7.08
CA ALA A 255 22.24 -14.68 8.44
C ALA A 255 22.09 -15.86 9.42
N CYS A 256 21.01 -16.63 9.33
CA CYS A 256 20.83 -17.86 10.11
C CYS A 256 21.87 -18.93 9.78
N SER A 257 22.21 -19.10 8.50
CA SER A 257 23.25 -20.06 8.08
C SER A 257 24.63 -19.67 8.62
N ALA A 258 24.97 -18.38 8.58
CA ALA A 258 26.22 -17.84 9.14
C ALA A 258 26.28 -18.05 10.66
N PHE A 259 25.17 -17.79 11.37
CA PHE A 259 25.07 -18.00 12.81
C PHE A 259 25.23 -19.48 13.20
N LYS A 260 24.54 -20.39 12.52
CA LYS A 260 24.66 -21.84 12.77
C LYS A 260 26.09 -22.33 12.53
N ASN A 261 26.75 -21.87 11.48
CA ASN A 261 28.13 -22.22 11.19
C ASN A 261 29.08 -21.74 12.30
N ALA A 262 28.93 -20.50 12.78
CA ALA A 262 29.73 -19.96 13.87
C ALA A 262 29.51 -20.71 15.20
N GLN A 263 28.27 -21.11 15.52
CA GLN A 263 27.97 -21.89 16.72
C GLN A 263 28.57 -23.31 16.66
N THR A 264 28.55 -23.93 15.47
CA THR A 264 29.11 -25.27 15.25
C THR A 264 30.64 -25.26 15.41
N GLU A 265 31.32 -24.24 14.88
CA GLU A 265 32.77 -24.07 15.07
C GLU A 265 33.16 -23.86 16.54
N ASP A 266 32.38 -23.11 17.34
CA ASP A 266 32.64 -22.93 18.78
C ASP A 266 32.52 -24.26 19.54
N LEU A 267 31.48 -25.05 19.24
CA LEU A 267 31.29 -26.39 19.81
C LEU A 267 32.46 -27.33 19.47
N PHE A 268 32.89 -27.38 18.21
CA PHE A 268 34.06 -28.17 17.81
C PHE A 268 35.35 -27.70 18.48
N THR A 269 35.52 -26.39 18.67
CA THR A 269 36.71 -25.84 19.34
C THR A 269 36.74 -26.24 20.81
N ARG A 270 35.61 -26.15 21.52
CA ARG A 270 35.49 -26.60 22.92
C ARG A 270 35.70 -28.11 23.04
N TYR A 271 35.13 -28.90 22.15
CA TYR A 271 35.34 -30.36 22.12
C TYR A 271 36.83 -30.69 21.95
N LYS A 272 37.54 -29.99 21.06
CA LYS A 272 38.98 -30.19 20.84
C LYS A 272 39.85 -29.73 22.02
N GLN A 273 39.39 -28.76 22.81
CA GLN A 273 40.09 -28.26 24.00
C GLN A 273 39.84 -29.12 25.25
N GLY A 274 38.73 -29.86 25.32
CA GLY A 274 38.45 -30.81 26.40
C GLY A 274 39.18 -32.16 26.27
N TRP A 275 39.93 -32.37 25.19
CA TRP A 275 40.76 -33.56 24.93
C TRP A 275 42.28 -33.29 25.11
N VAL A 276 42.64 -32.25 25.86
CA VAL A 276 44.03 -31.97 26.27
C VAL A 276 44.13 -32.01 27.78
#